data_AF-A0AAD2K2V5-F1
#
_entry.id   AF-A0AAD2K2V5-F1
#
_cell.length_a   1.000
_cell.length_b   1.000
_cell.length_c   1.000
_cell.angle_alpha   90.00
_cell.angle_beta   90.00
_cell.angle_gamma   90.00
#
_symmetry.space_group_name_H-M   'P 1'
#
loop_
_entity.id
_entity.type
_entity.pdbx_description
1 polymer ?
#
loop_
_entity_poly.entity_id
_entity_poly.type
_entity_poly.pdbx_seq_one_letter_code
_entity_poly.pdbx_strand_id
1 'polypeptide(L)'
;MAYIEQQRLDGYAERVRYALSRKQAFDRKLESRKPGEVIFAPGKMVQVHRSNLDVLSAHKKLVYSWGAPYRVKTRVLNSYILETVDGVERRGLVHARRLKRFAPKIGSGLEAVHHAFLAARVLVGIGTTPGEGGAHVLGVSESNRVAVLLDH
;
A
#
# COMPACT_ATOMS: atom_id res chain seq x y z
N MET A 1 30.63 -7.36 -51.33
CA MET A 1 29.43 -6.76 -50.69
C MET A 1 28.62 -7.74 -49.82
N ALA A 2 28.85 -9.06 -49.87
CA ALA A 2 28.09 -10.04 -49.04
C ALA A 2 28.40 -9.99 -47.54
N TYR A 3 29.64 -9.64 -47.15
CA TYR A 3 30.09 -9.63 -45.75
C TYR A 3 29.37 -8.59 -44.86
N ILE A 4 29.07 -7.41 -45.42
CA ILE A 4 28.40 -6.32 -44.68
C ILE A 4 26.94 -6.70 -44.39
N GLU A 5 26.26 -7.31 -45.36
CA GLU A 5 24.89 -7.79 -45.19
C GLU A 5 24.81 -8.94 -44.17
N GLN A 6 25.78 -9.86 -44.19
CA GLN A 6 25.86 -10.92 -43.19
C GLN A 6 26.08 -10.37 -41.77
N GLN A 7 27.00 -9.41 -41.60
CA GLN A 7 27.24 -8.77 -40.30
C GLN A 7 26.00 -8.04 -39.76
N ARG A 8 25.18 -7.45 -40.63
CA ARG A 8 23.91 -6.81 -40.25
C ARG A 8 22.87 -7.82 -39.80
N LEU A 9 22.76 -8.94 -40.51
CA LEU A 9 21.84 -10.03 -40.16
C LEU A 9 22.23 -10.68 -38.84
N ASP A 10 23.53 -10.95 -38.65
CA ASP A 10 24.07 -11.52 -37.41
C ASP A 10 23.84 -10.57 -36.22
N GLY A 11 24.13 -9.27 -36.40
CA GLY A 11 23.89 -8.26 -35.36
C GLY A 11 22.41 -8.01 -35.06
N TYR A 12 21.50 -8.29 -35.99
CA TYR A 12 20.06 -8.28 -35.75
C TYR A 12 19.61 -9.52 -34.97
N ALA A 13 20.07 -10.70 -35.39
CA ALA A 13 19.75 -11.97 -34.74
C ALA A 13 20.16 -11.98 -33.26
N GLU A 14 21.36 -11.48 -32.94
CA GLU A 14 21.83 -11.38 -31.56
C GLU A 14 21.02 -10.38 -30.72
N ARG A 15 20.59 -9.25 -31.30
CA ARG A 15 19.69 -8.31 -30.61
C ARG A 15 18.33 -8.93 -30.29
N VAL A 16 17.76 -9.69 -31.23
CA VAL A 16 16.49 -10.41 -31.01
C VAL A 16 16.67 -11.46 -29.92
N ARG A 17 17.74 -12.27 -29.95
CA ARG A 17 18.06 -13.26 -28.92
C ARG A 17 18.23 -12.64 -27.54
N TYR A 18 18.92 -11.50 -27.47
CA TYR A 18 19.10 -10.75 -26.23
C TYR A 18 17.78 -10.21 -25.67
N ALA A 19 16.93 -9.64 -26.54
CA ALA A 19 15.62 -9.13 -26.15
C ALA A 19 14.71 -10.25 -25.63
N LEU A 20 14.67 -11.40 -26.32
CA LEU A 20 13.91 -12.56 -25.90
C LEU A 20 14.41 -13.10 -24.55
N SER A 21 15.73 -13.21 -24.36
CA SER A 21 16.34 -13.63 -23.10
C SER A 21 15.95 -12.71 -21.94
N ARG A 22 15.98 -11.39 -22.16
CA ARG A 22 15.57 -10.39 -21.14
C ARG A 22 14.07 -10.48 -20.82
N LYS A 23 13.23 -10.72 -21.82
CA LYS A 23 11.79 -10.93 -21.61
C LYS A 23 11.53 -12.20 -20.80
N GLN A 24 12.15 -13.32 -21.17
CA GLN A 24 12.02 -14.59 -20.45
C GLN A 24 12.49 -14.49 -19.00
N ALA A 25 13.61 -13.79 -18.75
CA ALA A 25 14.09 -13.55 -17.39
C ALA A 25 13.11 -12.70 -16.57
N PHE A 26 12.48 -11.70 -17.20
CA PHE A 26 11.43 -10.90 -16.57
C PHE A 26 10.19 -11.75 -16.26
N ASP A 27 9.70 -12.51 -17.23
CA ASP A 27 8.52 -13.37 -17.09
C ASP A 27 8.73 -14.41 -15.98
N ARG A 28 9.89 -15.08 -15.95
CA ARG A 28 10.26 -16.01 -14.87
C ARG A 28 10.27 -15.33 -13.50
N LYS A 29 10.76 -14.09 -13.43
CA LYS A 29 10.78 -13.31 -12.19
C LYS A 29 9.38 -12.85 -11.78
N LEU A 30 8.49 -12.64 -12.74
CA LEU A 30 7.09 -12.28 -12.51
C LEU A 30 6.28 -13.50 -12.05
N GLU A 31 6.48 -14.66 -12.66
CA GLU A 31 5.82 -15.92 -12.29
C GLU A 31 6.27 -16.43 -10.91
N SER A 32 7.58 -16.37 -10.62
CA SER A 32 8.12 -16.79 -9.32
C SER A 32 7.65 -15.90 -8.18
N ARG A 33 7.46 -14.61 -8.44
CA ARG A 33 6.87 -13.67 -7.49
C ARG A 33 5.37 -13.65 -7.73
N LYS A 34 4.60 -14.59 -7.18
CA LYS A 34 3.12 -14.49 -7.14
C LYS A 34 2.73 -13.06 -6.75
N PRO A 35 2.37 -12.17 -7.69
CA PRO A 35 2.13 -10.78 -7.37
C PRO A 35 0.72 -10.78 -6.83
N GLY A 36 0.58 -11.06 -5.53
CA GLY A 36 -0.69 -10.86 -4.86
C GLY A 36 -1.10 -9.43 -5.12
N GLU A 37 -2.30 -9.24 -5.68
CA GLU A 37 -2.85 -7.91 -5.85
C GLU A 37 -2.81 -7.21 -4.49
N VAL A 38 -2.04 -6.13 -4.38
CA VAL A 38 -1.95 -5.39 -3.13
C VAL A 38 -3.21 -4.55 -3.01
N ILE A 39 -4.24 -5.17 -2.45
CA ILE A 39 -5.50 -4.51 -2.14
C ILE A 39 -5.32 -3.76 -0.82
N PHE A 40 -5.74 -2.50 -0.82
CA PHE A 40 -5.80 -1.66 0.36
C PHE A 40 -7.26 -1.53 0.78
N ALA A 41 -7.62 -2.10 1.93
CA ALA A 41 -8.97 -2.03 2.44
C ALA A 41 -9.32 -0.58 2.85
N PRO A 42 -10.57 -0.13 2.63
CA PRO A 42 -11.04 1.16 3.13
C PRO A 42 -10.76 1.30 4.64
N GLY A 43 -10.31 2.48 5.08
CA GLY A 43 -9.97 2.79 6.46
C GLY A 43 -8.54 2.42 6.90
N LYS A 44 -7.78 1.68 6.07
CA LYS A 44 -6.37 1.42 6.35
C LYS A 44 -5.49 2.60 6.00
N MET A 45 -4.43 2.79 6.77
CA MET A 45 -3.46 3.85 6.55
C MET A 45 -2.44 3.46 5.47
N VAL A 46 -2.16 4.41 4.58
CA VAL A 46 -1.22 4.28 3.46
C VAL A 46 -0.39 5.54 3.32
N GLN A 47 0.86 5.41 2.89
CA GLN A 47 1.69 6.54 2.46
C GLN A 47 1.73 6.63 0.94
N VAL A 48 1.85 7.85 0.44
CA VAL A 48 1.94 8.14 -1.00
C VAL A 48 3.38 8.47 -1.39
N HIS A 49 3.85 7.86 -2.47
CA HIS A 49 5.15 8.16 -3.06
C HIS A 49 5.18 9.57 -3.70
N ARG A 50 6.17 10.37 -3.31
CA ARG A 50 6.41 11.73 -3.84
C ARG A 50 7.19 11.65 -5.16
N SER A 51 6.49 11.76 -6.28
CA SER A 51 7.08 11.69 -7.63
C SER A 51 7.68 13.01 -8.11
N ASN A 52 7.37 14.12 -7.45
CA ASN A 52 7.87 15.47 -7.78
C ASN A 52 9.23 15.79 -7.14
N LEU A 53 9.85 14.80 -6.49
CA LEU A 53 11.22 14.91 -6.01
C LEU A 53 12.16 14.75 -7.21
N ASP A 54 12.52 15.87 -7.83
CA ASP A 54 13.62 15.94 -8.78
C ASP A 54 14.91 15.38 -8.14
N VAL A 55 15.41 14.28 -8.70
CA VAL A 55 16.42 13.40 -8.08
C VAL A 55 17.83 14.01 -8.14
N LEU A 56 18.00 15.09 -8.92
CA LEU A 56 19.31 15.68 -9.21
C LEU A 56 19.84 16.60 -8.10
N SER A 57 19.01 17.08 -7.16
CA SER A 57 19.48 18.00 -6.12
C SER A 57 19.90 17.29 -4.82
N ALA A 58 21.04 17.72 -4.24
CA ALA A 58 21.60 17.16 -3.02
C ALA A 58 20.64 17.24 -1.82
N HIS A 59 19.87 18.34 -1.72
CA HIS A 59 18.88 18.52 -0.66
C HIS A 59 17.74 17.48 -0.73
N LYS A 60 17.32 17.06 -1.94
CA LYS A 60 16.24 16.09 -2.12
C LYS A 60 16.66 14.64 -1.85
N LYS A 61 17.97 14.34 -1.84
CA LYS A 61 18.51 13.03 -1.39
C LYS A 61 18.30 12.79 0.10
N LEU A 62 18.19 13.87 0.89
CA LEU A 62 17.88 13.81 2.33
C LEU A 62 16.38 13.74 2.61
N VAL A 63 15.53 14.03 1.63
CA VAL A 63 14.06 14.01 1.78
C VAL A 63 13.55 12.58 1.61
N TYR A 64 12.79 12.11 2.59
CA TYR A 64 12.15 10.80 2.51
C TYR A 64 11.15 10.72 1.33
N SER A 65 11.23 9.63 0.56
CA SER A 65 10.45 9.45 -0.68
C SER A 65 8.96 9.19 -0.44
N TRP A 66 8.58 8.77 0.77
CA TRP A 66 7.19 8.55 1.16
C TRP A 66 6.64 9.74 1.94
N GLY A 67 5.43 10.18 1.60
CA GLY A 67 4.78 11.30 2.25
C GLY A 67 4.15 10.99 3.60
N ALA A 68 3.32 11.92 4.06
CA ALA A 68 2.48 11.75 5.25
C ALA A 68 1.52 10.56 5.10
N PRO A 69 1.06 9.98 6.21
CA PRO A 69 0.04 8.93 6.18
C PRO A 69 -1.32 9.51 5.79
N TYR A 70 -1.99 8.78 4.91
CA TYR A 70 -3.37 9.00 4.46
C TYR A 70 -4.20 7.76 4.78
N ARG A 71 -5.52 7.88 4.73
CA ARG A 71 -6.46 6.76 4.84
C ARG A 71 -7.10 6.50 3.49
N VAL A 72 -7.43 5.24 3.24
CA VAL A 72 -8.17 4.85 2.04
C VAL A 72 -9.66 5.08 2.27
N LYS A 73 -10.27 5.98 1.50
CA LYS A 73 -11.72 6.19 1.56
C LYS A 73 -12.45 5.16 0.69
N THR A 74 -12.06 5.09 -0.58
CA THR A 74 -12.73 4.22 -1.56
C THR A 74 -11.73 3.73 -2.61
N ARG A 75 -12.01 2.56 -3.17
CA ARG A 75 -11.24 1.93 -4.25
C ARG A 75 -12.01 2.08 -5.56
N VAL A 76 -11.32 2.48 -6.62
CA VAL A 76 -11.80 2.54 -8.01
C VAL A 76 -10.80 1.75 -8.87
N LEU A 77 -11.09 0.47 -9.14
CA LEU A 77 -10.18 -0.46 -9.80
C LEU A 77 -8.80 -0.50 -9.12
N ASN A 78 -7.73 -0.09 -9.80
CA ASN A 78 -6.36 -0.04 -9.28
C ASN A 78 -5.96 1.33 -8.71
N SER A 79 -6.94 2.23 -8.57
CA SER A 79 -6.77 3.57 -8.05
C SER A 79 -7.61 3.77 -6.79
N TYR A 80 -7.19 4.70 -5.95
CA TYR A 80 -7.78 4.94 -4.65
C TYR A 80 -8.04 6.42 -4.43
N ILE A 81 -9.17 6.72 -3.80
CA ILE A 81 -9.47 8.01 -3.19
C ILE A 81 -8.92 7.96 -1.78
N LEU A 82 -8.11 8.95 -1.43
CA LEU A 82 -7.47 9.03 -0.13
C LEU A 82 -8.03 10.20 0.66
N GLU A 83 -8.05 10.07 1.97
CA GLU A 83 -8.37 11.13 2.91
C GLU A 83 -7.21 11.32 3.89
N THR A 84 -7.07 12.53 4.40
CA THR A 84 -6.12 12.83 5.47
C THR A 84 -6.63 12.23 6.78
N VAL A 85 -5.77 12.14 7.79
CA VAL A 85 -6.16 11.68 9.13
C VAL A 85 -7.34 12.49 9.68
N ASP A 86 -7.41 13.77 9.32
CA ASP A 86 -8.47 14.71 9.71
C ASP A 86 -9.74 14.62 8.86
N GLY A 87 -9.83 13.65 7.94
CA GLY A 87 -11.00 13.41 7.10
C GLY A 87 -11.10 14.28 5.83
N VAL A 88 -10.11 15.14 5.58
CA VAL A 88 -10.07 15.94 4.35
C VAL A 88 -9.67 15.07 3.16
N GLU A 89 -10.55 14.99 2.16
CA GLU A 89 -10.26 14.26 0.93
C GLU A 89 -9.08 14.86 0.17
N ARG A 90 -8.19 13.98 -0.26
CA ARG A 90 -7.10 14.34 -1.14
C ARG A 90 -7.63 14.42 -2.57
N ARG A 91 -7.33 15.54 -3.23
CA ARG A 91 -7.71 15.75 -4.63
C ARG A 91 -7.13 14.66 -5.54
N GLY A 92 -8.02 14.04 -6.31
CA GLY A 92 -7.69 13.11 -7.39
C GLY A 92 -7.44 11.67 -6.96
N LEU A 93 -7.38 10.80 -7.97
CA LEU A 93 -7.18 9.36 -7.80
C LEU A 93 -5.68 9.03 -7.69
N VAL A 94 -5.34 8.09 -6.81
CA VAL A 94 -3.96 7.63 -6.61
C VAL A 94 -3.82 6.15 -6.96
N HIS A 95 -2.95 5.84 -7.91
CA HIS A 95 -2.71 4.47 -8.35
C HIS A 95 -2.04 3.63 -7.24
N ALA A 96 -2.42 2.35 -7.10
CA ALA A 96 -1.94 1.39 -6.09
C ALA A 96 -0.41 1.33 -5.97
N ARG A 97 0.30 1.29 -7.11
CA ARG A 97 1.78 1.32 -7.20
C ARG A 97 2.46 2.50 -6.48
N ARG A 98 1.74 3.59 -6.24
CA ARG A 98 2.26 4.76 -5.52
C ARG A 98 1.92 4.73 -4.03
N LEU A 99 1.23 3.70 -3.58
CA LEU A 99 0.81 3.51 -2.20
C LEU A 99 1.69 2.48 -1.52
N LYS A 100 1.95 2.70 -0.24
CA LYS A 100 2.61 1.74 0.65
C LYS A 100 1.80 1.65 1.94
N ARG A 101 1.62 0.43 2.46
CA ARG A 101 0.95 0.24 3.77
C ARG A 101 1.74 0.96 4.85
N PHE A 102 1.03 1.68 5.72
CA PHE A 102 1.62 2.35 6.86
C PHE A 102 1.09 1.70 8.15
N ALA A 103 1.99 1.12 8.92
CA ALA A 103 1.71 0.67 10.27
C ALA A 103 2.20 1.76 11.24
N PRO A 104 1.31 2.45 11.98
CA PRO A 104 1.74 3.41 12.99
C PRO A 104 2.57 2.71 14.06
N LYS A 105 3.55 3.42 14.62
CA LYS A 105 4.38 2.89 15.72
C LYS A 105 3.53 2.78 16.98
N ILE A 106 3.73 1.71 17.74
CA ILE A 106 3.08 1.49 19.04
C ILE A 106 3.40 2.66 19.97
N GLY A 107 2.39 3.23 20.60
CA GLY A 107 2.43 4.41 21.46
C GLY A 107 2.44 5.76 20.71
N SER A 108 2.33 5.78 19.38
CA SER A 108 2.26 7.05 18.63
C SER A 108 0.84 7.62 18.59
N GLY A 109 0.69 8.94 18.55
CA GLY A 109 -0.63 9.58 18.41
C GLY A 109 -1.40 9.11 17.17
N LEU A 110 -0.69 8.74 16.09
CA LEU A 110 -1.28 8.16 14.88
C LEU A 110 -1.88 6.76 15.10
N GLU A 111 -1.33 5.99 16.03
CA GLU A 111 -1.85 4.69 16.43
C GLU A 111 -3.19 4.86 17.16
N ALA A 112 -3.24 5.75 18.16
CA ALA A 112 -4.46 6.06 18.89
C ALA A 112 -5.58 6.52 17.94
N VAL A 113 -5.23 7.39 16.99
CA VAL A 113 -6.17 7.88 15.98
C VAL A 113 -6.60 6.77 15.00
N HIS A 114 -5.72 5.82 14.67
CA HIS A 114 -6.09 4.65 13.86
C HIS A 114 -7.06 3.73 14.60
N HIS A 115 -6.78 3.39 15.87
CA HIS A 115 -7.66 2.56 16.69
C HIS A 115 -9.00 3.22 16.96
N ALA A 116 -9.02 4.52 17.28
CA ALA A 116 -10.25 5.27 17.47
C ALA A 116 -11.13 5.22 16.22
N PHE A 117 -10.55 5.35 15.03
CA PHE A 117 -11.29 5.24 13.78
C PHE A 117 -11.80 3.83 13.51
N LEU A 118 -10.99 2.80 13.76
CA LEU A 118 -11.44 1.41 13.63
C LEU A 118 -12.58 1.11 14.60
N ALA A 119 -12.48 1.54 15.85
CA ALA A 119 -13.52 1.37 16.87
C ALA A 119 -14.81 2.11 16.49
N ALA A 120 -14.72 3.36 16.05
CA ALA A 120 -15.88 4.13 15.57
C ALA A 120 -16.58 3.44 14.40
N ARG A 121 -15.82 2.83 13.48
CA ARG A 121 -16.39 2.12 12.34
C ARG A 121 -17.08 0.81 12.73
N VAL A 122 -16.57 0.11 13.74
CA VAL A 122 -17.23 -1.08 14.33
C VAL A 122 -18.56 -0.69 14.96
N LEU A 123 -18.62 0.44 15.66
CA LEU A 123 -19.85 0.95 16.29
C LEU A 123 -20.91 1.40 15.26
N VAL A 124 -20.50 1.92 14.10
CA VAL A 124 -21.42 2.39 13.04
C VAL A 124 -21.94 1.22 12.17
N GLY A 125 -21.55 -0.04 12.44
CA GLY A 125 -22.15 -1.21 11.78
C GLY A 125 -21.81 -1.35 10.28
N ILE A 126 -20.83 -0.61 9.76
CA ILE A 126 -20.37 -0.75 8.37
C ILE A 126 -19.40 -1.93 8.31
N GLY A 127 -19.99 -3.11 8.10
CA GLY A 127 -19.38 -4.44 8.15
C GLY A 127 -17.95 -4.52 7.64
N THR A 128 -17.09 -5.04 8.50
CA THR A 128 -15.87 -5.76 8.12
C THR A 128 -16.24 -6.92 7.20
N THR A 129 -15.87 -6.86 5.92
CA THR A 129 -15.85 -8.05 5.07
C THR A 129 -14.75 -8.99 5.57
N PRO A 130 -15.07 -10.22 6.03
CA PRO A 130 -14.07 -11.17 6.47
C PRO A 130 -13.53 -11.92 5.24
N GLY A 131 -12.25 -11.70 4.95
CA GLY A 131 -11.48 -12.52 4.01
C GLY A 131 -10.40 -13.28 4.77
N GLU A 132 -10.78 -14.47 5.23
CA GLU A 132 -9.99 -15.69 5.46
C GLU A 132 -8.85 -15.73 6.51
N GLY A 133 -9.00 -16.66 7.47
CA GLY A 133 -7.94 -17.19 8.34
C GLY A 133 -8.39 -17.36 9.80
N GLY A 134 -9.12 -18.44 10.10
CA GLY A 134 -9.80 -18.65 11.39
C GLY A 134 -8.91 -18.92 12.61
N ALA A 135 -9.45 -18.56 13.79
CA ALA A 135 -9.39 -19.33 15.03
C ALA A 135 -10.28 -18.66 16.10
N HIS A 136 -11.28 -19.40 16.57
CA HIS A 136 -12.00 -19.31 17.85
C HIS A 136 -12.49 -17.94 18.39
N VAL A 137 -13.80 -17.72 18.25
CA VAL A 137 -14.59 -16.86 19.15
C VAL A 137 -15.31 -17.77 20.14
N LEU A 138 -14.89 -17.77 21.40
CA LEU A 138 -15.74 -18.01 22.57
C LEU A 138 -15.84 -16.63 23.23
N GLY A 139 -17.00 -15.96 23.19
CA GLY A 139 -18.09 -16.24 24.12
C GLY A 139 -18.13 -15.08 25.13
N VAL A 140 -19.02 -14.13 24.89
CA VAL A 140 -19.28 -12.98 25.76
C VAL A 140 -19.83 -13.47 27.10
N SER A 141 -19.32 -12.95 28.21
CA SER A 141 -20.04 -12.91 29.48
C SER A 141 -19.84 -11.55 30.13
N GLU A 142 -20.94 -10.82 30.23
CA GLU A 142 -21.09 -9.60 31.01
C GLU A 142 -20.76 -9.87 32.49
N SER A 143 -20.02 -8.95 33.11
CA SER A 143 -20.17 -8.60 34.53
C SER A 143 -19.55 -7.24 34.77
N ASN A 144 -20.41 -6.25 34.59
CA ASN A 144 -20.30 -4.91 35.12
C ASN A 144 -20.10 -4.96 36.65
N ARG A 145 -19.08 -4.29 37.19
CA ARG A 145 -19.16 -3.61 38.49
C ARG A 145 -18.04 -2.57 38.66
N VAL A 146 -18.48 -1.34 38.52
CA VAL A 146 -17.89 -0.08 38.98
C VAL A 146 -17.50 -0.20 40.46
N ALA A 147 -16.27 0.20 40.78
CA ALA A 147 -15.90 0.64 42.14
C ALA A 147 -15.26 2.02 42.01
N VAL A 148 -16.11 3.03 42.04
CA VAL A 148 -15.76 4.38 42.50
C VAL A 148 -15.61 4.27 44.02
N LEU A 149 -14.44 4.61 44.54
CA LEU A 149 -14.20 4.81 45.96
C LEU A 149 -13.82 6.28 46.13
N LEU A 150 -14.77 7.06 46.65
CA LEU A 150 -14.57 8.39 47.21
C LEU A 150 -14.41 8.25 48.73
N ASP A 151 -13.35 8.91 49.22
CA ASP A 151 -13.13 9.60 50.50
C ASP A 151 -13.55 8.99 51.85
N HIS A 152 -12.55 8.91 52.74
CA HIS A 152 -12.54 9.60 54.04
C HIS A 152 -11.12 10.01 54.42
#